data_AF-A0A972UBW4-F1
#
_entry.id   AF-A0A972UBW4-F1
#
_cell.length_a   1.000
_cell.length_b   1.000
_cell.length_c   1.000
_cell.angle_alpha   90.00
_cell.angle_beta   90.00
_cell.angle_gamma   90.00
#
_symmetry.space_group_name_H-M   'P 1'
#
loop_
_entity.id
_entity.type
_entity.pdbx_description
1 polymer ?
#
loop_
_entity_poly.entity_id
_entity_poly.type
_entity_poly.pdbx_seq_one_letter_code
_entity_poly.pdbx_strand_id
1 'polypeptide(L)'
;MNVTSNTGLYDPQFEHDACGVGFVANIKGLKSHAIIEQGLQINENLKHRGACGCEKNTGDGAGILIQVPDRFLRRVCNERNIELPEAGRYGVGMLFLP
;
A
#
# COMPACT_ATOMS: atom_id res chain seq x y z
N MET A 1 36.06 -12.67 -14.05
CA MET A 1 34.74 -13.26 -13.72
C MET A 1 34.94 -14.10 -12.48
N ASN A 2 34.66 -13.56 -11.28
CA ASN A 2 34.86 -14.29 -10.03
C ASN A 2 33.61 -15.09 -9.72
N VAL A 3 33.70 -16.41 -9.92
CA VAL A 3 32.71 -17.38 -9.44
C VAL A 3 32.96 -17.52 -7.94
N THR A 4 32.06 -17.00 -7.12
CA THR A 4 32.04 -17.25 -5.68
C THR A 4 31.75 -18.72 -5.44
N SER A 5 32.67 -19.40 -4.76
CA SER A 5 32.56 -20.78 -4.30
C SER A 5 31.27 -21.00 -3.50
N ASN A 6 30.44 -21.94 -3.96
CA ASN A 6 29.17 -22.27 -3.33
C ASN A 6 29.41 -22.97 -1.98
N THR A 7 29.28 -22.24 -0.86
CA THR A 7 29.42 -22.78 0.50
C THR A 7 28.10 -23.42 0.97
N GLY A 8 27.89 -24.70 0.63
CA GLY A 8 26.81 -25.54 1.17
C GLY A 8 25.87 -26.14 0.10
N LEU A 9 24.83 -26.87 0.55
CA LEU A 9 23.76 -27.41 -0.31
C LEU A 9 22.77 -26.34 -0.81
N TYR A 10 22.95 -25.10 -0.38
CA TYR A 10 22.17 -23.96 -0.84
C TYR A 10 22.59 -23.57 -2.26
N ASP A 11 21.64 -23.43 -3.17
CA ASP A 11 21.87 -22.82 -4.48
C ASP A 11 21.14 -21.46 -4.47
N PRO A 12 21.89 -20.32 -4.54
CA PRO A 12 21.31 -18.97 -4.59
C PRO A 12 20.30 -18.76 -5.72
N GLN A 13 20.26 -19.63 -6.73
CA GLN A 13 19.26 -19.59 -7.80
C GLN A 13 17.81 -19.77 -7.30
N PHE A 14 17.62 -20.38 -6.12
CA PHE A 14 16.31 -20.56 -5.49
C PHE A 14 15.94 -19.45 -4.50
N GLU A 15 16.74 -18.39 -4.40
CA GLU A 15 16.43 -17.23 -3.56
C GLU A 15 15.34 -16.37 -4.23
N HIS A 16 14.16 -16.32 -3.63
CA HIS A 16 13.04 -15.52 -4.13
C HIS A 16 12.49 -14.64 -3.01
N ASP A 17 12.65 -13.33 -3.17
CA ASP A 17 12.13 -12.34 -2.24
C ASP A 17 10.62 -12.12 -2.49
N ALA A 18 9.81 -12.57 -1.53
CA ALA A 18 8.36 -12.66 -1.65
C ALA A 18 7.66 -11.45 -1.01
N CYS A 19 7.71 -10.28 -1.67
CA CYS A 19 6.83 -9.13 -1.40
C CYS A 19 6.91 -8.07 -2.51
N GLY A 20 5.76 -7.61 -3.00
CA GLY A 20 5.65 -6.52 -3.98
C GLY A 20 5.53 -5.14 -3.34
N VAL A 21 6.26 -4.14 -3.87
CA VAL A 21 6.06 -2.73 -3.54
C VAL A 21 6.09 -1.88 -4.80
N GLY A 22 5.28 -0.82 -4.83
CA GLY A 22 5.29 0.18 -5.88
C GLY A 22 4.75 1.51 -5.37
N PHE A 23 4.97 2.58 -6.13
CA PHE A 23 4.46 3.90 -5.80
C PHE A 23 4.03 4.63 -7.08
N VAL A 24 3.13 5.60 -6.90
CA VAL A 24 2.67 6.51 -7.95
C VAL A 24 2.73 7.92 -7.41
N ALA A 25 3.26 8.84 -8.21
CA ALA A 25 3.31 10.25 -7.87
C ALA A 25 2.87 11.08 -9.06
N ASN A 26 2.11 12.14 -8.79
CA ASN A 26 1.87 13.18 -9.77
C ASN A 26 2.99 14.23 -9.63
N ILE A 27 3.84 14.32 -10.64
CA ILE A 27 5.03 15.20 -10.65
C ILE A 27 4.65 16.68 -10.50
N LYS A 28 3.44 17.07 -10.92
CA LYS A 28 2.93 18.45 -10.77
C LYS A 28 2.32 18.71 -9.39
N GLY A 29 2.30 17.71 -8.48
CA GLY A 29 1.74 17.83 -7.15
C GLY A 29 0.20 17.91 -7.11
N LEU A 30 -0.49 17.64 -8.22
CA LEU A 30 -1.94 17.73 -8.30
C LEU A 30 -2.60 16.49 -7.68
N LYS A 31 -3.50 16.71 -6.72
CA LYS A 31 -4.31 15.66 -6.09
C LYS A 31 -5.34 15.15 -7.11
N SER A 32 -5.41 13.84 -7.29
CA SER A 32 -6.39 13.19 -8.18
C SER A 32 -6.76 11.81 -7.68
N HIS A 33 -8.03 11.41 -7.87
CA HIS A 33 -8.47 10.05 -7.60
C HIS A 33 -7.77 9.02 -8.50
N ALA A 34 -7.33 9.42 -9.69
CA ALA A 34 -6.60 8.55 -10.62
C ALA A 34 -5.33 7.95 -10.00
N ILE A 35 -4.64 8.67 -9.09
CA ILE A 35 -3.46 8.14 -8.39
C ILE A 35 -3.83 6.98 -7.46
N ILE A 36 -5.02 7.03 -6.87
CA ILE A 36 -5.55 5.96 -6.00
C ILE A 36 -5.85 4.73 -6.85
N GLU A 37 -6.55 4.90 -7.97
CA GLU A 37 -6.84 3.82 -8.94
C GLU A 37 -5.55 3.17 -9.45
N GLN A 38 -4.54 3.98 -9.79
CA GLN A 38 -3.23 3.48 -10.21
C GLN A 38 -2.52 2.71 -9.09
N GLY A 39 -2.59 3.19 -7.84
CA GLY A 39 -2.04 2.47 -6.68
C GLY A 39 -2.72 1.12 -6.44
N LEU A 40 -4.04 1.04 -6.59
CA LEU A 40 -4.78 -0.22 -6.52
C LEU A 40 -4.40 -1.15 -7.69
N GLN A 41 -4.26 -0.62 -8.90
CA GLN A 41 -3.80 -1.40 -10.05
C GLN A 41 -2.41 -1.99 -9.86
N ILE A 42 -1.51 -1.27 -9.17
CA ILE A 42 -0.19 -1.81 -8.79
C ILE A 42 -0.36 -3.04 -7.90
N ASN A 43 -1.22 -2.99 -6.89
CA ASN A 43 -1.47 -4.15 -6.01
C ASN A 43 -2.01 -5.35 -6.79
N GLU A 44 -2.96 -5.14 -7.71
CA GLU A 44 -3.46 -6.19 -8.60
C GLU A 44 -2.35 -6.79 -9.45
N ASN A 45 -1.48 -5.96 -10.01
CA ASN A 45 -0.36 -6.42 -10.83
C ASN A 45 0.69 -7.19 -10.00
N LEU A 46 0.83 -6.88 -8.71
CA LEU A 46 1.77 -7.53 -7.79
C LEU A 46 1.22 -8.79 -7.13
N LYS A 47 -0.02 -9.21 -7.43
CA LYS A 47 -0.65 -10.39 -6.84
C LYS A 47 0.18 -11.68 -6.97
N HIS A 48 0.90 -11.85 -8.08
CA HIS A 48 1.79 -13.00 -8.30
C HIS A 48 3.00 -13.07 -7.35
N ARG A 49 3.28 -11.97 -6.63
CA ARG A 49 4.32 -11.88 -5.58
C ARG A 49 3.74 -11.91 -4.17
N GLY A 50 2.42 -11.99 -4.04
CA GLY A 50 1.74 -12.11 -2.77
C GLY A 50 1.67 -13.57 -2.33
N ALA A 51 1.87 -13.81 -1.04
CA ALA A 51 1.57 -15.10 -0.46
C ALA A 51 0.05 -15.33 -0.48
N CYS A 52 -0.35 -16.53 -0.90
CA CYS A 52 -1.73 -16.97 -0.90
C CYS A 52 -2.01 -17.74 0.39
N GLY A 53 -3.12 -17.42 1.06
CA GLY A 53 -3.55 -18.19 2.23
C GLY A 53 -4.10 -19.57 1.84
N CYS A 54 -4.50 -20.35 2.84
CA CYS A 54 -5.06 -21.69 2.67
C CYS A 54 -6.43 -21.69 1.98
N GLU A 55 -7.14 -20.56 1.95
CA GLU A 55 -8.43 -20.38 1.27
C GLU A 55 -8.30 -19.39 0.10
N LYS A 56 -9.13 -19.55 -0.93
CA LYS A 56 -9.10 -18.73 -2.16
C LYS A 56 -9.31 -17.22 -1.93
N ASN A 57 -9.93 -16.86 -0.82
CA ASN A 57 -10.29 -15.50 -0.40
C ASN A 57 -9.35 -14.94 0.68
N THR A 58 -8.26 -15.64 1.01
CA THR A 58 -7.30 -15.23 2.04
C THR A 58 -5.94 -14.92 1.42
N GLY A 59 -5.23 -13.97 2.01
CA GLY A 59 -3.87 -13.62 1.67
C GLY A 59 -3.20 -12.93 2.86
N ASP A 60 -1.88 -12.87 2.85
CA ASP A 60 -1.10 -12.41 4.00
C ASP A 60 -1.27 -10.90 4.26
N GLY A 61 -1.52 -10.13 3.20
CA GLY A 61 -1.85 -8.71 3.30
C GLY A 61 -1.60 -7.93 2.02
N ALA A 62 -2.38 -6.86 1.84
CA ALA A 62 -2.16 -5.84 0.82
C ALA A 62 -2.62 -4.49 1.38
N GLY A 63 -2.00 -3.40 0.94
CA GLY A 63 -2.34 -2.07 1.43
C GLY A 63 -1.89 -0.97 0.49
N ILE A 64 -2.43 0.22 0.71
CA ILE A 64 -1.96 1.46 0.07
C ILE A 64 -1.82 2.53 1.16
N LEU A 65 -0.74 3.31 1.08
CA LEU A 65 -0.57 4.51 1.88
C LEU A 65 -0.90 5.72 1.01
N ILE A 66 -1.79 6.58 1.49
CA ILE A 66 -2.27 7.75 0.76
C ILE A 66 -2.14 9.01 1.62
N GLN A 67 -2.21 10.17 0.97
CA GLN A 67 -2.37 11.44 1.68
C GLN A 67 -3.70 11.47 2.43
N VAL A 68 -3.78 12.24 3.53
CA VAL A 68 -5.03 12.46 4.27
C VAL A 68 -6.14 12.93 3.31
N PRO A 69 -7.25 12.18 3.16
CA PRO A 69 -8.28 12.48 2.20
C PRO A 69 -9.24 13.57 2.72
N ASP A 70 -8.74 14.81 2.82
CA ASP A 70 -9.43 15.94 3.46
C ASP A 70 -10.86 16.16 2.96
N ARG A 71 -11.08 16.10 1.64
CA ARG A 71 -12.41 16.29 1.04
C ARG A 71 -13.42 15.25 1.53
N PHE A 72 -13.00 14.00 1.71
CA PHE A 72 -13.85 12.94 2.22
C PHE A 72 -14.11 13.14 3.72
N LEU A 73 -13.06 13.35 4.51
CA LEU A 73 -13.15 13.52 5.96
C LEU A 73 -14.03 14.71 6.34
N ARG A 74 -13.85 15.86 5.67
CA ARG A 74 -14.65 17.06 5.90
C ARG A 74 -16.13 16.82 5.62
N ARG A 75 -16.45 16.08 4.55
CA ARG A 75 -17.84 15.71 4.24
C ARG A 75 -18.45 14.87 5.37
N VAL A 76 -17.80 13.77 5.77
CA VAL A 76 -18.36 12.84 6.77
C VAL A 76 -18.41 13.45 8.18
N CYS A 77 -17.46 14.32 8.53
CA CYS A 77 -17.46 15.04 9.80
C CYS A 77 -18.59 16.09 9.84
N ASN A 78 -18.80 16.84 8.76
CA ASN A 78 -19.90 17.80 8.67
C ASN A 78 -21.27 17.12 8.81
N GLU A 79 -21.46 15.93 8.21
CA GLU A 79 -22.68 15.11 8.39
C GLU A 79 -22.94 14.73 9.87
N ARG A 80 -21.93 14.86 10.74
CA ARG A 80 -22.01 14.62 12.19
C ARG A 80 -21.90 15.90 13.03
N ASN A 81 -22.00 17.07 12.42
CA ASN A 81 -21.81 18.37 13.06
C ASN A 81 -20.41 18.53 13.73
N ILE A 82 -19.40 17.90 13.14
CA ILE A 82 -18.00 18.04 13.56
C ILE A 82 -17.29 18.92 12.54
N GLU A 83 -16.85 20.10 12.96
CA GLU A 83 -16.06 21.00 12.12
C GLU A 83 -14.58 20.61 12.20
N LEU A 84 -13.98 20.28 11.06
CA LEU A 84 -12.54 20.00 10.98
C LEU A 84 -11.74 21.29 10.80
N PRO A 85 -10.59 21.43 11.50
CA PRO A 85 -9.60 22.47 11.20
C PRO A 85 -9.15 22.47 9.73
N GLU A 86 -8.36 23.47 9.37
CA GLU A 86 -7.70 23.51 8.05
C GLU A 86 -6.92 22.22 7.76
N ALA A 87 -6.83 21.85 6.49
CA ALA A 87 -6.05 20.69 6.07
C ALA A 87 -4.59 20.81 6.58
N GLY A 88 -4.09 19.77 7.24
CA GLY A 88 -2.77 19.78 7.88
C GLY A 88 -2.77 20.31 9.32
N ARG A 89 -3.91 20.78 9.84
CA ARG A 89 -4.10 21.18 11.25
C ARG A 89 -4.91 20.16 12.06
N TYR A 90 -5.14 18.97 11.52
CA TYR A 90 -5.74 17.83 12.22
C TYR A 90 -5.03 16.53 11.83
N GLY A 91 -5.14 15.51 12.68
CA GLY A 91 -4.61 14.17 12.46
C GLY A 91 -5.70 13.12 12.25
N VAL A 92 -5.34 11.99 11.65
CA VAL A 92 -6.23 10.84 11.46
C VAL A 92 -5.54 9.62 12.07
N GLY A 93 -6.27 8.89 12.92
CA GLY A 93 -5.85 7.58 13.40
C GLY A 93 -6.65 6.48 12.69
N MET A 94 -5.94 5.52 12.08
CA MET A 94 -6.53 4.26 11.63
C MET A 94 -6.19 3.21 12.68
N LEU A 95 -7.18 2.71 13.42
CA LEU A 95 -6.99 1.79 14.53
C LEU A 95 -7.69 0.46 14.26
N PHE A 96 -7.01 -0.63 14.58
CA PHE A 96 -7.63 -1.93 14.81
C PHE A 96 -7.80 -2.11 16.33
N LEU A 97 -9.04 -2.32 16.77
CA LEU A 97 -9.38 -2.55 18.17
C LEU A 97 -9.67 -4.05 18.39
N PRO A 98 -9.49 -4.58 19.61
CA PRO A 98 -9.79 -5.99 19.94
C PRO A 98 -11.23 -6.41 19.66
#